data_AF-A0A212CI65-F1
#
_entry.id   AF-A0A212CI65-F1
#
_cell.length_a   1.000
_cell.length_b   1.000
_cell.length_c   1.000
_cell.angle_alpha   90.00
_cell.angle_beta   90.00
_cell.angle_gamma   90.00
#
_symmetry.space_group_name_H-M   'P 1'
#
loop_
_entity.id
_entity.type
_entity.pdbx_description
1 polymer ?
#
loop_
_entity_poly.entity_id
_entity_poly.type
_entity_poly.pdbx_seq_one_letter_code
_entity_poly.pdbx_strand_id
1 'polypeptide(L)'
;SYEVAAALENRSHKVRYSDSVENGSIIFSLSGVAFLLMDARECFMSAEETFLAKIEKFINIHQNSFLVLSAALHGPEEWKLMFRIQQRFLGSNLRILPVHNTVNAINLMCTIAKITSKSYIDSICYRMITTKAYIIERSPVWKTLQKIKLS
;
A
#
# COMPACT_ATOMS: atom_id res chain seq x y z
N SER A 1 5.63 0.08 16.78
CA SER A 1 5.76 1.29 15.92
C SER A 1 7.21 1.75 15.76
N TYR A 2 7.99 1.86 16.84
CA TYR A 2 9.38 2.34 16.81
C TYR A 2 10.33 1.52 15.92
N GLU A 3 10.19 0.19 15.93
CA GLU A 3 10.98 -0.73 15.10
C GLU A 3 10.76 -0.51 13.59
N VAL A 4 9.50 -0.28 13.19
CA VAL A 4 9.14 0.01 11.80
C VAL A 4 9.69 1.38 11.37
N ALA A 5 9.64 2.37 12.25
CA ALA A 5 10.21 3.70 11.99
C ALA A 5 11.73 3.62 11.76
N ALA A 6 12.45 2.95 12.66
CA ALA A 6 13.90 2.76 12.55
C ALA A 6 14.29 2.01 11.25
N ALA A 7 13.52 0.98 10.88
CA ALA A 7 13.77 0.25 9.65
C ALA A 7 13.45 1.05 8.37
N LEU A 8 12.50 2.00 8.42
CA LEU A 8 12.24 2.95 7.34
C LEU A 8 13.36 3.99 7.23
N GLU A 9 13.85 4.52 8.35
CA GLU A 9 15.01 5.43 8.37
C GLU A 9 16.26 4.78 7.78
N ASN A 10 16.52 3.52 8.14
CA ASN A 10 17.62 2.72 7.58
C ASN A 10 17.50 2.49 6.06
N ARG A 11 16.32 2.70 5.47
CA ARG A 11 16.07 2.64 4.02
C ARG A 11 16.03 4.02 3.37
N SER A 12 16.60 5.03 4.02
CA SER A 12 16.65 6.43 3.56
C SER A 12 15.28 7.09 3.40
N HIS A 13 14.25 6.59 4.08
CA HIS A 13 12.99 7.31 4.21
C HIS A 13 13.09 8.34 5.34
N LYS A 14 12.67 9.58 5.08
CA LYS A 14 12.54 10.60 6.13
C LYS A 14 11.27 10.34 6.94
N VAL A 15 11.43 9.94 8.19
CA VAL A 15 10.30 9.71 9.12
C VAL A 15 9.94 11.01 9.82
N ARG A 16 8.63 11.25 10.00
CA ARG A 16 8.07 12.34 10.80
C ARG A 16 7.04 11.75 11.74
N TYR A 17 7.05 12.22 12.97
CA TYR A 17 6.06 11.84 13.97
C TYR A 17 4.99 12.92 14.06
N SER A 18 3.75 12.50 14.32
CA SER A 18 2.61 13.41 14.46
C SER A 18 1.67 12.85 15.50
N ASP A 19 1.22 13.70 16.43
CA ASP A 19 0.23 13.33 17.45
C ASP A 19 -1.22 13.41 16.93
N SER A 20 -1.41 13.95 15.72
CA SER A 20 -2.72 14.09 15.07
C SER A 20 -3.19 12.84 14.33
N VAL A 21 -2.32 11.83 14.16
CA VAL A 21 -2.65 10.59 13.45
C VAL A 21 -2.93 9.47 14.45
N GLU A 22 -3.74 8.50 14.03
CA GLU A 22 -4.02 7.34 14.87
C GLU A 22 -2.74 6.58 15.25
N ASN A 23 -2.70 6.07 16.49
CA ASN A 23 -1.51 5.40 16.98
C ASN A 23 -1.25 4.12 16.16
N GLY A 24 -0.03 3.95 15.66
CA GLY A 24 0.32 2.86 14.75
C GLY A 24 -0.01 3.13 13.28
N SER A 25 -0.48 4.33 12.94
CA SER A 25 -0.64 4.75 11.55
C SER A 25 0.68 5.22 10.94
N ILE A 26 0.90 4.84 9.68
CA ILE A 26 2.04 5.26 8.85
C ILE A 26 1.50 5.79 7.54
N ILE A 27 1.86 7.02 7.19
CA ILE A 27 1.37 7.70 5.98
C ILE A 27 2.53 7.96 5.03
N PHE A 28 2.41 7.48 3.80
CA PHE A 28 3.34 7.80 2.72
C PHE A 28 2.81 9.01 1.94
N SER A 29 3.28 10.20 2.29
CA SER A 29 2.75 11.46 1.73
C SER A 29 2.84 11.55 0.20
N LEU A 30 3.89 10.99 -0.41
CA LEU A 30 4.08 11.03 -1.87
C LEU A 30 3.13 10.11 -2.65
N SER A 31 2.59 9.09 -2.00
CA SER A 31 1.64 8.15 -2.61
C SER A 31 0.20 8.34 -2.09
N GLY A 32 0.02 9.13 -1.03
CA GLY A 32 -1.29 9.31 -0.38
C GLY A 32 -1.82 8.05 0.30
N VAL A 33 -0.97 7.02 0.47
CA VAL A 33 -1.36 5.75 1.08
C VAL A 33 -1.13 5.81 2.58
N ALA A 34 -2.10 5.31 3.34
CA ALA A 34 -1.99 5.17 4.78
C ALA A 34 -2.07 3.69 5.18
N PHE A 35 -1.27 3.32 6.17
CA PHE A 35 -1.25 2.00 6.77
C PHE A 35 -1.57 2.11 8.25
N LEU A 36 -2.38 1.20 8.79
CA LEU A 36 -2.60 1.03 10.22
C LEU A 36 -1.98 -0.29 10.64
N LEU A 37 -0.98 -0.25 11.52
CA LEU A 37 -0.32 -1.44 12.06
C LEU A 37 -1.08 -1.95 13.28
N MET A 38 -1.42 -3.24 13.28
CA MET A 38 -2.08 -3.93 14.38
C MET A 38 -1.50 -5.33 14.56
N ASP A 39 -1.38 -5.78 15.80
CA ASP A 39 -1.03 -7.17 16.13
C ASP A 39 -2.30 -7.96 16.45
N ALA A 40 -2.49 -9.12 15.82
CA ALA A 40 -3.62 -9.99 16.08
C ALA A 40 -3.71 -10.39 17.56
N ARG A 41 -2.57 -10.58 18.25
CA ARG A 41 -2.54 -10.87 19.69
C ARG A 41 -3.10 -9.71 20.51
N GLU A 42 -2.74 -8.48 20.18
CA GLU A 42 -3.31 -7.30 20.84
C GLU A 42 -4.81 -7.17 20.59
N CYS A 43 -5.28 -7.52 19.38
CA CYS A 43 -6.71 -7.57 19.07
C CYS A 43 -7.46 -8.62 19.90
N PHE A 44 -6.85 -9.78 20.18
CA PHE A 44 -7.48 -10.79 21.04
C PHE A 44 -7.50 -10.40 22.53
N MET A 45 -6.51 -9.62 22.97
CA MET A 45 -6.40 -9.17 24.37
C MET A 45 -7.20 -7.90 24.66
N SER A 46 -7.73 -7.23 23.63
CA SER A 46 -8.50 -5.99 23.77
C SER A 46 -9.99 -6.24 23.56
N ALA A 47 -10.82 -5.35 24.13
CA ALA A 47 -12.24 -5.34 23.84
C ALA A 47 -12.45 -5.03 22.34
N GLU A 48 -13.37 -5.75 21.72
CA GLU A 48 -13.57 -5.72 20.27
C GLU A 48 -13.93 -4.31 19.78
N GLU A 49 -14.77 -3.62 20.54
CA GLU A 49 -15.21 -2.25 20.24
C GLU A 49 -14.03 -1.28 20.17
N THR A 50 -12.97 -1.53 20.95
CA THR A 50 -11.81 -0.64 21.03
C THR A 50 -11.04 -0.64 19.72
N PHE A 51 -10.72 -1.83 19.21
CA PHE A 51 -9.94 -1.93 17.98
C PHE A 51 -10.79 -1.64 16.74
N LEU A 52 -12.08 -1.99 16.75
CA LEU A 52 -12.99 -1.65 15.66
C LEU A 52 -13.19 -0.13 15.53
N ALA A 53 -13.38 0.58 16.65
CA ALA A 53 -13.49 2.05 16.63
C ALA A 53 -12.21 2.71 16.09
N LYS A 54 -11.05 2.15 16.43
CA LYS A 54 -9.76 2.60 15.89
C LYS A 54 -9.67 2.42 14.37
N ILE A 55 -10.07 1.26 13.86
CA ILE A 55 -10.11 0.99 12.41
C ILE A 55 -11.10 1.92 11.73
N GLU A 56 -12.29 2.12 12.29
CA GLU A 56 -13.32 3.00 11.76
C GLU A 56 -12.85 4.46 11.65
N LYS A 57 -12.23 4.98 12.70
CA LYS A 57 -11.65 6.33 12.67
C LYS A 57 -10.57 6.46 11.59
N PHE A 58 -9.72 5.44 11.44
CA PHE A 58 -8.66 5.43 10.44
C PHE A 58 -9.20 5.44 9.00
N ILE A 59 -10.18 4.60 8.67
CA ILE A 59 -10.75 4.52 7.31
C ILE A 59 -11.54 5.78 6.93
N ASN A 60 -12.13 6.46 7.91
CA ASN A 60 -12.88 7.70 7.66
C ASN A 60 -11.95 8.87 7.32
N ILE A 61 -10.71 8.85 7.78
CA ILE A 61 -9.71 9.88 7.50
C ILE A 61 -8.98 9.60 6.17
N HIS A 62 -8.71 8.33 5.85
CA HIS A 62 -7.83 7.95 4.75
C HIS A 62 -8.56 7.18 3.63
N GLN A 63 -8.65 7.78 2.44
CA GLN A 63 -9.28 7.13 1.28
C GLN A 63 -8.51 5.90 0.77
N ASN A 64 -7.16 5.95 0.80
CA ASN A 64 -6.29 4.87 0.35
C ASN A 64 -5.67 4.16 1.57
N SER A 65 -6.52 3.53 2.36
CA SER A 65 -6.16 2.87 3.62
C SER A 65 -5.85 1.38 3.47
N PHE A 66 -4.90 0.90 4.26
CA PHE A 66 -4.60 -0.52 4.43
C PHE A 66 -4.43 -0.85 5.92
N LEU A 67 -5.05 -1.92 6.38
CA LEU A 67 -4.82 -2.49 7.71
C LEU A 67 -3.75 -3.57 7.60
N VAL A 68 -2.60 -3.37 8.23
CA VAL A 68 -1.52 -4.34 8.29
C VAL A 68 -1.69 -5.14 9.57
N LEU A 69 -2.18 -6.38 9.45
CA LEU A 69 -2.44 -7.25 10.58
C LEU A 69 -1.29 -8.25 10.74
N SER A 70 -0.49 -8.06 11.77
CA SER A 70 0.63 -8.93 12.12
C SER A 70 0.16 -10.15 12.91
N ALA A 71 0.55 -11.34 12.47
CA ALA A 71 0.42 -12.55 13.28
C ALA A 71 1.51 -13.57 12.93
N ALA A 72 2.00 -14.31 13.93
CA ALA A 72 3.10 -15.25 13.71
C ALA A 72 2.71 -16.41 12.77
N LEU A 73 1.52 -16.99 12.95
CA LEU A 73 1.13 -18.26 12.32
C LEU A 73 -0.08 -18.16 11.38
N HIS A 74 -0.87 -17.08 11.45
CA HIS A 74 -2.18 -16.96 10.78
C HIS A 74 -3.01 -18.26 10.90
N GLY A 75 -3.24 -18.69 12.13
CA GLY A 75 -4.05 -19.86 12.43
C GLY A 75 -5.55 -19.61 12.27
N PRO A 76 -6.38 -20.61 12.58
CA PRO A 76 -7.83 -20.51 12.43
C PRO A 76 -8.45 -19.35 13.20
N GLU A 77 -7.88 -18.97 14.35
CA GLU A 77 -8.39 -17.86 15.15
C GLU A 77 -8.06 -16.50 14.51
N GLU A 78 -6.85 -16.34 13.99
CA GLU A 78 -6.45 -15.13 13.27
C GLU A 78 -7.25 -14.97 11.96
N TRP A 79 -7.53 -16.06 11.26
CA TRP A 79 -8.42 -16.04 10.10
C TRP A 79 -9.84 -15.65 10.49
N LYS A 80 -10.38 -16.18 11.59
CA LYS A 80 -11.69 -15.75 12.11
C LYS A 80 -11.69 -14.26 12.45
N LEU A 81 -10.64 -13.75 13.10
CA LEU A 81 -10.51 -12.32 13.40
C LEU A 81 -10.50 -11.49 12.11
N MET A 82 -9.67 -11.85 11.13
CA MET A 82 -9.64 -11.17 9.83
C MET A 82 -10.99 -11.18 9.15
N PHE A 83 -11.65 -12.33 9.12
CA PHE A 83 -12.97 -12.49 8.51
C PHE A 83 -14.01 -11.61 9.20
N ARG A 84 -14.01 -11.54 10.54
CA ARG A 84 -14.91 -10.67 11.31
C ARG A 84 -14.67 -9.19 11.00
N ILE A 85 -13.41 -8.76 10.95
CA ILE A 85 -13.06 -7.38 10.56
C ILE A 85 -13.54 -7.10 9.14
N GLN A 86 -13.27 -8.00 8.19
CA GLN A 86 -13.75 -7.87 6.81
C GLN A 86 -15.26 -7.74 6.77
N GLN A 87 -16.00 -8.62 7.45
CA GLN A 87 -17.46 -8.59 7.54
C GLN A 87 -17.99 -7.27 8.10
N ARG A 88 -17.38 -6.76 9.17
CA ARG A 88 -17.76 -5.49 9.80
C ARG A 88 -17.60 -4.30 8.85
N PHE A 89 -16.53 -4.31 8.05
CA PHE A 89 -16.20 -3.24 7.11
C PHE A 89 -16.50 -3.61 5.65
N LEU A 90 -17.43 -4.54 5.41
CA LEU A 90 -17.87 -4.88 4.06
C LEU A 90 -18.41 -3.63 3.36
N GLY A 91 -17.95 -3.39 2.14
CA GLY A 91 -18.31 -2.20 1.36
C GLY A 91 -17.54 -0.92 1.73
N SER A 92 -16.70 -0.96 2.77
CA SER A 92 -15.75 0.13 3.07
C SER A 92 -14.45 -0.02 2.25
N ASN A 93 -13.66 1.05 2.17
CA ASN A 93 -12.35 1.04 1.46
C ASN A 93 -11.22 0.34 2.25
N LEU A 94 -11.55 -0.51 3.22
CA LEU A 94 -10.58 -1.21 4.05
C LEU A 94 -9.98 -2.40 3.30
N ARG A 95 -8.65 -2.40 3.13
CA ARG A 95 -7.90 -3.55 2.62
C ARG A 95 -7.01 -4.10 3.71
N ILE A 96 -7.15 -5.39 4.00
CA ILE A 96 -6.36 -6.07 5.03
C ILE A 96 -5.14 -6.72 4.39
N LEU A 97 -3.97 -6.51 4.99
CA LEU A 97 -2.69 -7.07 4.61
C LEU A 97 -2.19 -7.97 5.76
N PRO A 98 -2.35 -9.30 5.66
CA PRO A 98 -1.78 -10.21 6.63
C PRO A 98 -0.25 -10.22 6.51
N VAL A 99 0.45 -10.09 7.63
CA VAL A 99 1.92 -10.10 7.67
C VAL A 99 2.43 -10.97 8.81
N HIS A 100 3.53 -11.70 8.55
CA HIS A 100 4.14 -12.59 9.53
C HIS A 100 5.21 -11.93 10.40
N ASN A 101 5.86 -10.87 9.88
CA ASN A 101 6.96 -10.21 10.54
C ASN A 101 7.10 -8.75 10.07
N THR A 102 7.84 -7.96 10.85
CA THR A 102 8.09 -6.53 10.61
C THR A 102 8.73 -6.28 9.24
N VAL A 103 9.67 -7.14 8.81
CA VAL A 103 10.38 -6.98 7.53
C VAL A 103 9.42 -7.12 6.34
N ASN A 104 8.53 -8.10 6.39
CA ASN A 104 7.49 -8.33 5.39
C ASN A 104 6.50 -7.16 5.37
N ALA A 105 6.10 -6.66 6.55
CA ALA A 105 5.27 -5.47 6.66
C ALA A 105 5.90 -4.27 5.96
N ILE A 106 7.17 -3.98 6.24
CA ILE A 106 7.89 -2.85 5.63
C ILE A 106 8.03 -3.04 4.12
N ASN A 107 8.44 -4.23 3.66
CA ASN A 107 8.58 -4.53 2.23
C ASN A 107 7.26 -4.32 1.50
N LEU A 108 6.15 -4.79 2.07
CA LEU A 108 4.82 -4.65 1.51
C LEU A 108 4.36 -3.19 1.48
N MET A 109 4.51 -2.47 2.60
CA MET A 109 4.19 -1.05 2.69
C MET A 109 4.97 -0.21 1.67
N CYS A 110 6.29 -0.38 1.61
CA CYS A 110 7.15 0.32 0.64
C CYS A 110 6.77 -0.02 -0.79
N THR A 111 6.46 -1.30 -1.08
CA THR A 111 6.07 -1.72 -2.44
C THR A 111 4.75 -1.08 -2.84
N ILE A 112 3.73 -1.16 -1.99
CA ILE A 112 2.42 -0.54 -2.25
C ILE A 112 2.57 0.97 -2.41
N ALA A 113 3.30 1.64 -1.50
CA ALA A 113 3.54 3.07 -1.61
C ALA A 113 4.25 3.45 -2.91
N LYS A 114 5.23 2.66 -3.35
CA LYS A 114 5.95 2.90 -4.61
C LYS A 114 5.05 2.74 -5.83
N ILE A 115 4.32 1.63 -5.94
CA ILE A 115 3.46 1.34 -7.11
C ILE A 115 2.24 2.26 -7.19
N THR A 116 1.82 2.85 -6.07
CA THR A 116 0.70 3.81 -6.04
C THR A 116 1.15 5.26 -6.17
N SER A 117 2.47 5.53 -6.11
CA SER A 117 2.99 6.89 -6.27
C SER A 117 2.85 7.37 -7.70
N LYS A 118 2.27 8.56 -7.86
CA LYS A 118 2.03 9.17 -9.18
C LYS A 118 3.33 9.33 -9.97
N SER A 119 4.40 9.83 -9.33
CA SER A 119 5.69 10.03 -9.98
C SER A 119 6.31 8.75 -10.53
N TYR A 120 6.16 7.62 -9.83
CA TYR A 120 6.65 6.33 -10.29
C TYR A 120 5.85 5.83 -11.50
N ILE A 121 4.52 5.95 -11.46
CA ILE A 121 3.65 5.55 -12.56
C ILE A 121 3.89 6.43 -13.79
N ASP A 122 3.97 7.75 -13.61
CA ASP A 122 4.27 8.70 -14.68
C ASP A 122 5.62 8.38 -15.34
N SER A 123 6.64 8.01 -14.56
CA SER A 123 7.94 7.59 -15.10
C SER A 123 7.85 6.31 -15.94
N ILE A 124 7.06 5.32 -15.51
CA ILE A 124 6.87 4.07 -16.26
C ILE A 124 6.11 4.36 -17.56
N CYS A 125 5.00 5.09 -17.48
CA CYS A 125 4.19 5.47 -18.63
C CYS A 125 5.02 6.27 -19.63
N TYR A 126 5.80 7.24 -19.17
CA TYR A 126 6.71 8.01 -20.01
C TYR A 126 7.68 7.10 -20.77
N ARG A 127 8.40 6.22 -20.06
CA ARG A 127 9.33 5.27 -20.70
C ARG A 127 8.65 4.37 -21.73
N MET A 128 7.47 3.84 -21.41
CA MET A 128 6.69 3.00 -22.33
C MET A 128 6.28 3.77 -23.59
N ILE A 129 5.81 5.01 -23.45
CA ILE A 129 5.42 5.87 -24.56
C ILE A 129 6.64 6.19 -25.44
N THR A 130 7.76 6.58 -24.84
CA THR A 130 9.00 6.87 -25.57
C THR A 130 9.52 5.64 -26.33
N THR A 131 9.53 4.47 -25.69
CA THR A 131 9.95 3.22 -26.34
C THR A 131 9.01 2.83 -27.47
N LYS A 132 7.69 2.97 -27.28
CA LYS A 132 6.70 2.72 -28.34
C LYS A 132 6.93 3.65 -29.54
N ALA A 133 7.13 4.95 -29.30
CA ALA A 133 7.42 5.92 -30.35
C ALA A 133 8.70 5.57 -31.11
N TYR A 134 9.77 5.22 -30.40
CA TYR A 134 11.03 4.78 -30.99
C TYR A 134 10.88 3.53 -31.87
N ILE A 135 10.13 2.51 -31.40
CA ILE A 135 9.86 1.29 -32.17
C ILE A 135 9.10 1.62 -33.45
N ILE A 136 8.09 2.50 -33.39
CA ILE A 136 7.30 2.90 -34.56
C ILE A 136 8.18 3.67 -35.56
N GLU A 137 8.95 4.65 -35.11
CA GLU A 137 9.83 5.46 -35.97
C GLU A 137 10.91 4.62 -36.66
N ARG A 138 11.48 3.65 -35.94
CA ARG A 138 12.50 2.74 -36.47
C ARG A 138 11.91 1.56 -37.26
N SER A 139 10.59 1.37 -37.26
CA SER A 139 9.94 0.23 -37.91
C SER A 139 10.09 0.30 -39.44
N PRO A 140 10.67 -0.72 -40.09
CA PRO A 140 10.75 -0.81 -41.54
C PRO A 140 9.35 -0.83 -42.18
N VAL A 141 8.39 -1.51 -41.55
CA VAL A 141 7.00 -1.60 -42.01
C VAL A 141 6.35 -0.23 -42.03
N TRP A 142 6.57 0.57 -40.98
CA TRP A 142 6.03 1.93 -40.89
C TRP A 142 6.58 2.83 -42.01
N LYS A 143 7.88 2.73 -42.31
CA LYS A 143 8.50 3.45 -43.43
C LYS A 143 7.94 3.03 -44.78
N THR A 144 7.68 1.74 -44.99
CA THR A 144 7.07 1.24 -46.23
C THR A 144 5.63 1.75 -46.39
N LEU A 145 4.83 1.71 -45.32
CA LEU A 145 3.45 2.23 -45.34
C LEU A 145 3.39 3.74 -45.63
N GLN A 146 4.32 4.53 -45.09
CA GLN A 146 4.42 5.96 -45.39
C GLN A 146 4.68 6.23 -46.87
N LYS A 147 5.56 5.44 -47.52
CA LYS A 147 5.83 5.56 -48.96
C LYS A 147 4.60 5.25 -49.81
N ILE A 148 3.84 4.20 -49.47
CA ILE A 148 2.62 3.81 -50.20
C ILE A 148 1.54 4.90 -50.10
N LYS A 149 1.42 5.58 -48.95
CA LYS A 149 0.42 6.66 -48.75
C LYS A 149 0.73 7.98 -49.46
N LEU A 150 1.99 8.18 -49.86
CA LEU A 150 2.48 9.37 -50.57
C LEU A 150 2.57 9.13 -52.09
N SER A 151 2.16 7.95 -52.56
CA SER A 151 1.99 7.57 -53.96
C SER A 151 0.56 7.81 -54.40
#